data_AF-A0A1T3FLC6-F1
#
_entry.id   AF-A0A1T3FLC6-F1
#
_cell.length_a   1.000
_cell.length_b   1.000
_cell.length_c   1.000
_cell.angle_alpha   90.00
_cell.angle_beta   90.00
_cell.angle_gamma   90.00
#
_symmetry.space_group_name_H-M   'P 1'
#
loop_
_entity.id
_entity.type
_entity.pdbx_description
1 polymer ?
#
loop_
_entity_poly.entity_id
_entity_poly.type
_entity_poly.pdbx_seq_one_letter_code
_entity_poly.pdbx_strand_id
1 'polypeptide(L)'
;MKEVNDTQKEFIKALREEEKEELEKHSSEISTFKEFMKKKGVELTDSNFNFYRTTGIIASYPNIVGLLHEILVNDKEGLMNFDDLSRNFIKKPFINGYLYGENFMLMANSYFRRGFHEINNYAPRFIELFWNFTDADIDAYISLDMDRVRINVNDLVYMEFDTWYGAQFNNKIDLIPDGVVKLRPPMDLESHHISFFFKNAYSLDIKWATKDNIKSFQAEEFKTEEVKIEKNGIEYYPVRYIHAEYDIEKGYFRHFDGAIHFYTESEYYRRRDSDFNYNNKNQGHIKTLSQKLFKMNGIVDVNTWTKYSSHFFTGNPLVFEYFEGKYPDNINEILEKIRLTDE
;
A
#
# COMPACT_ATOMS: atom_id res chain seq x y z
N MET A 1 -13.59 2.83 -22.73
CA MET A 1 -12.76 4.06 -22.67
C MET A 1 -13.69 5.24 -22.84
N LYS A 2 -13.95 6.04 -21.80
CA LYS A 2 -14.66 7.34 -21.97
C LYS A 2 -13.79 8.21 -22.87
N GLU A 3 -14.40 8.87 -23.85
CA GLU A 3 -13.67 9.83 -24.71
C GLU A 3 -12.99 10.88 -23.83
N VAL A 4 -11.68 11.02 -24.01
CA VAL A 4 -10.87 12.03 -23.34
C VAL A 4 -11.34 13.38 -23.88
N ASN A 5 -11.87 14.24 -23.01
CA ASN A 5 -12.33 15.56 -23.44
C ASN A 5 -11.12 16.46 -23.77
N ASP A 6 -11.35 17.56 -24.49
CA ASP A 6 -10.24 18.38 -25.00
C ASP A 6 -9.38 18.98 -23.88
N THR A 7 -9.99 19.34 -22.74
CA THR A 7 -9.25 19.79 -21.54
C THR A 7 -8.31 18.71 -21.00
N GLN A 8 -8.74 17.45 -20.96
CA GLN A 8 -7.88 16.34 -20.54
C GLN A 8 -6.73 16.10 -21.53
N LYS A 9 -6.98 16.24 -22.84
CA LYS A 9 -5.91 16.12 -23.85
C LYS A 9 -4.86 17.23 -23.69
N GLU A 10 -5.30 18.47 -23.50
CA GLU A 10 -4.42 19.61 -23.24
C GLU A 10 -3.61 19.41 -21.96
N PHE A 11 -4.24 18.93 -20.88
CA PHE A 11 -3.56 18.61 -19.64
C PHE A 11 -2.49 17.52 -19.83
N ILE A 12 -2.80 16.42 -20.52
CA ILE A 12 -1.84 15.35 -20.83
C ILE A 12 -0.68 15.89 -21.68
N LYS A 13 -0.97 16.77 -22.64
CA LYS A 13 0.05 17.41 -23.47
C LYS A 13 1.00 18.26 -22.62
N ALA A 14 0.45 19.10 -21.73
CA ALA A 14 1.24 19.93 -20.83
C ALA A 14 2.13 19.09 -19.90
N LEU A 15 1.63 17.95 -19.38
CA LEU A 15 2.44 17.03 -18.57
C LEU A 15 3.63 16.45 -19.35
N ARG A 16 3.44 16.13 -20.64
CA ARG A 16 4.52 15.62 -21.50
C ARG A 16 5.55 16.68 -21.85
N GLU A 17 5.10 17.91 -22.07
CA GLU A 17 5.99 19.05 -22.32
C GLU A 17 6.86 19.32 -21.09
N GLU A 18 6.27 19.35 -19.89
CA GLU A 18 7.00 19.49 -18.63
C GLU A 18 7.96 18.32 -18.35
N GLU A 19 7.54 17.07 -18.58
CA GLU A 19 8.44 15.91 -18.43
C GLU A 19 9.67 16.06 -19.30
N LYS A 20 9.51 16.49 -20.56
CA LYS A 20 10.63 16.74 -21.46
C LYS A 20 11.57 17.82 -20.94
N GLU A 21 11.02 18.95 -20.48
CA GLU A 21 11.79 20.07 -19.93
C GLU A 21 12.58 19.66 -18.67
N GLU A 22 11.95 18.93 -17.76
CA GLU A 22 12.60 18.49 -16.52
C GLU A 22 13.66 17.40 -16.77
N LEU A 23 13.45 16.50 -17.74
CA LEU A 23 14.48 15.54 -18.15
C LEU A 23 15.67 16.23 -18.82
N GLU A 24 15.45 17.26 -19.64
CA GLU A 24 16.53 18.04 -20.28
C GLU A 24 17.36 18.80 -19.23
N LYS A 25 16.69 19.41 -18.25
CA LYS A 25 17.32 20.10 -17.12
C LYS A 25 18.17 19.19 -16.25
N HIS A 26 17.79 17.92 -16.09
CA HIS A 26 18.53 16.91 -15.33
C HIS A 26 19.37 15.97 -16.22
N SER A 27 19.65 16.36 -17.48
CA SER A 27 20.41 15.55 -18.44
C SER A 27 21.80 15.13 -17.95
N SER A 28 22.48 15.98 -17.18
CA SER A 28 23.78 15.66 -16.57
C SER A 28 23.68 14.55 -15.51
N GLU A 29 22.66 14.60 -14.65
CA GLU A 29 22.40 13.57 -13.64
C GLU A 29 22.02 12.23 -14.29
N ILE A 30 21.15 12.27 -15.31
CA ILE A 30 20.75 11.10 -16.10
C ILE A 30 21.99 10.47 -16.75
N SER A 31 22.85 11.26 -17.37
CA SER A 31 24.07 10.77 -18.03
C SER A 31 25.03 10.13 -17.02
N THR A 32 25.22 10.77 -15.86
CA THR A 32 26.04 10.24 -14.76
C THR A 32 25.49 8.89 -14.27
N PHE A 33 24.18 8.79 -14.10
CA PHE A 33 23.54 7.54 -13.65
C PHE A 33 23.64 6.43 -14.71
N LYS A 34 23.51 6.75 -16.01
CA LYS A 34 23.76 5.79 -17.11
C LYS A 34 25.17 5.25 -17.09
N GLU A 35 26.17 6.11 -16.91
CA GLU A 35 27.58 5.68 -16.81
C GLU A 35 27.82 4.79 -15.57
N PHE A 36 27.19 5.15 -14.44
CA PHE A 36 27.24 4.35 -13.23
C PHE A 36 26.66 2.93 -13.44
N MET A 37 25.50 2.82 -14.10
CA MET A 37 24.89 1.53 -14.40
C MET A 37 25.66 0.74 -15.47
N LYS A 38 26.27 1.43 -16.45
CA LYS A 38 27.11 0.79 -17.45
C LYS A 38 28.33 0.09 -16.83
N LYS A 39 28.92 0.68 -15.79
CA LYS A 39 30.01 0.04 -15.01
C LYS A 39 29.55 -1.24 -14.29
N LYS A 40 28.25 -1.37 -14.04
CA LYS A 40 27.59 -2.56 -13.48
C LYS A 40 27.07 -3.52 -14.57
N GLY A 41 27.40 -3.27 -15.84
CA GLY A 41 27.02 -4.13 -16.97
C GLY A 41 25.60 -3.90 -17.49
N VAL A 42 24.95 -2.80 -17.12
CA VAL A 42 23.58 -2.47 -17.54
C VAL A 42 23.58 -1.20 -18.39
N GLU A 43 23.11 -1.30 -19.62
CA GLU A 43 22.94 -0.16 -20.51
C GLU A 43 21.52 0.39 -20.41
N LEU A 44 21.39 1.62 -19.89
CA LEU A 44 20.12 2.35 -19.83
C LEU A 44 20.04 3.36 -20.98
N THR A 45 18.87 3.46 -21.59
CA THR A 45 18.56 4.43 -22.65
C THR A 45 17.67 5.56 -22.11
N ASP A 46 17.38 6.59 -22.90
CA ASP A 46 16.47 7.67 -22.48
C ASP A 46 15.07 7.18 -22.12
N SER A 47 14.60 6.09 -22.74
CA SER A 47 13.28 5.52 -22.43
C SER A 47 13.20 4.87 -21.04
N ASN A 48 14.32 4.70 -20.35
CA ASN A 48 14.33 4.23 -18.96
C ASN A 48 14.09 5.35 -17.95
N PHE A 49 14.00 6.62 -18.39
CA PHE A 49 13.88 7.76 -17.50
C PHE A 49 12.56 8.48 -17.72
N ASN A 50 11.88 8.77 -16.62
CA ASN A 50 10.63 9.53 -16.62
C ASN A 50 10.66 10.60 -15.54
N PHE A 51 9.89 11.66 -15.74
CA PHE A 51 9.62 12.65 -14.70
C PHE A 51 8.18 12.56 -14.23
N TYR A 52 8.01 12.47 -12.92
CA TYR A 52 6.71 12.60 -12.28
C TYR A 52 6.76 13.70 -11.24
N ARG A 53 5.82 14.65 -11.28
CA ARG A 53 5.74 15.76 -10.31
C ARG A 53 5.75 15.30 -8.84
N THR A 54 5.19 14.13 -8.58
CA THR A 54 5.04 13.52 -7.25
C THR A 54 6.33 12.89 -6.74
N THR A 55 7.16 12.34 -7.63
CA THR A 55 8.29 11.48 -7.24
C THR A 55 9.65 11.91 -7.80
N GLY A 56 9.70 12.86 -8.74
CA GLY A 56 10.93 13.35 -9.36
C GLY A 56 11.35 12.57 -10.61
N ILE A 57 12.67 12.52 -10.85
CA ILE A 57 13.29 11.84 -11.99
C ILE A 57 13.50 10.38 -11.61
N ILE A 58 12.76 9.49 -12.26
CA ILE A 58 12.77 8.05 -11.99
C ILE A 58 13.54 7.32 -13.08
N ALA A 59 14.44 6.42 -12.68
CA ALA A 59 15.04 5.44 -13.55
C ALA A 59 14.35 4.08 -13.34
N SER A 60 13.91 3.47 -14.43
CA SER A 60 13.15 2.20 -14.44
C SER A 60 13.91 1.13 -15.21
N TYR A 61 14.20 0.00 -14.54
CA TYR A 61 14.81 -1.18 -15.14
C TYR A 61 14.52 -2.41 -14.26
N PRO A 62 14.25 -3.60 -14.83
CA PRO A 62 13.96 -4.80 -14.03
C PRO A 62 15.04 -5.08 -12.98
N ASN A 63 14.63 -5.15 -11.71
CA ASN A 63 15.47 -5.37 -10.53
C ASN A 63 16.64 -4.37 -10.40
N ILE A 64 16.45 -3.11 -10.81
CA ILE A 64 17.49 -2.07 -10.73
C ILE A 64 18.06 -1.93 -9.30
N VAL A 65 17.23 -2.07 -8.26
CA VAL A 65 17.69 -1.98 -6.86
C VAL A 65 18.71 -3.09 -6.52
N GLY A 66 18.44 -4.33 -6.94
CA GLY A 66 19.35 -5.45 -6.71
C GLY A 66 20.68 -5.30 -7.45
N LEU A 67 20.67 -4.62 -8.61
CA LEU A 67 21.87 -4.32 -9.41
C LEU A 67 22.69 -3.16 -8.81
N LEU A 68 22.00 -2.18 -8.20
CA LEU A 68 22.63 -1.03 -7.57
C LEU A 68 23.38 -1.44 -6.29
N HIS A 69 22.80 -2.33 -5.49
CA HIS A 69 23.30 -2.63 -4.16
C HIS A 69 23.21 -4.12 -3.82
N GLU A 70 24.24 -4.89 -4.18
CA GLU A 70 24.30 -6.35 -4.02
C GLU A 70 24.13 -6.84 -2.57
N ILE A 71 24.40 -5.98 -1.58
CA ILE A 71 24.26 -6.29 -0.15
C ILE A 71 22.78 -6.25 0.30
N LEU A 72 21.87 -5.66 -0.48
CA LEU A 72 20.45 -5.67 -0.17
C LEU A 72 19.87 -7.06 -0.45
N VAL A 73 19.83 -7.89 0.59
CA VAL A 73 19.28 -9.24 0.53
C VAL A 73 17.82 -9.18 0.98
N ASN A 74 16.92 -9.48 0.04
CA ASN A 74 15.53 -9.76 0.39
C ASN A 74 15.45 -11.04 1.21
N ASP A 75 14.53 -11.07 2.16
CA ASP A 75 14.13 -12.33 2.77
C ASP A 75 13.32 -13.19 1.78
N LYS A 76 12.93 -14.39 2.23
CA LYS A 76 12.13 -15.35 1.43
C LYS A 76 10.77 -14.81 0.96
N GLU A 77 10.30 -13.69 1.50
CA GLU A 77 9.01 -13.06 1.22
C GLU A 77 9.18 -11.77 0.38
N GLY A 78 10.40 -11.43 -0.03
CA GLY A 78 10.69 -10.24 -0.82
C GLY A 78 10.77 -8.95 0.00
N LEU A 79 10.94 -9.05 1.32
CA LEU A 79 11.04 -7.89 2.21
C LEU A 79 12.47 -7.65 2.67
N MET A 80 12.79 -6.41 3.01
CA MET A 80 14.08 -6.02 3.59
C MET A 80 13.88 -5.58 5.04
N ASN A 81 14.83 -5.95 5.90
CA ASN A 81 14.84 -5.50 7.30
C ASN A 81 15.05 -3.96 7.33
N PHE A 82 14.18 -3.26 8.06
CA PHE A 82 14.16 -1.80 8.01
C PHE A 82 15.31 -1.16 8.80
N ASP A 83 15.86 -1.84 9.80
CA ASP A 83 17.06 -1.39 10.51
C ASP A 83 18.29 -1.55 9.63
N ASP A 84 18.40 -2.65 8.87
CA ASP A 84 19.45 -2.83 7.86
C ASP A 84 19.42 -1.72 6.82
N LEU A 85 18.22 -1.39 6.32
CA LEU A 85 18.02 -0.26 5.41
C LEU A 85 18.45 1.06 6.05
N SER A 86 18.06 1.31 7.30
CA SER A 86 18.38 2.55 8.03
C SER A 86 19.87 2.67 8.39
N ARG A 87 20.62 1.56 8.41
CA ARG A 87 22.08 1.57 8.60
C ARG A 87 22.86 1.88 7.31
N ASN A 88 22.31 1.51 6.16
CA ASN A 88 22.99 1.66 4.86
C ASN A 88 22.55 2.90 4.08
N PHE A 89 21.39 3.48 4.41
CA PHE A 89 20.82 4.63 3.73
C PHE A 89 20.33 5.68 4.71
N ILE A 90 20.30 6.93 4.26
CA ILE A 90 19.90 8.05 5.10
C ILE A 90 18.38 8.23 5.01
N LYS A 91 17.71 8.22 6.16
CA LYS A 91 16.34 8.69 6.31
C LYS A 91 16.36 10.19 6.61
N LYS A 92 15.57 10.97 5.89
CA LYS A 92 15.36 12.40 6.21
C LYS A 92 13.98 12.63 6.81
N PRO A 93 13.85 13.54 7.78
CA PRO A 93 12.55 13.97 8.28
C PRO A 93 11.65 14.44 7.12
N PHE A 94 10.35 14.11 7.19
CA PHE A 94 9.31 14.50 6.22
C PHE A 94 9.43 13.90 4.81
N ILE A 95 10.55 13.25 4.45
CA ILE A 95 10.75 12.57 3.16
C ILE A 95 10.45 11.07 3.32
N ASN A 96 9.20 10.76 3.69
CA ASN A 96 8.80 9.39 4.00
C ASN A 96 8.70 8.53 2.73
N GLY A 97 9.08 7.26 2.84
CA GLY A 97 9.06 6.32 1.71
C GLY A 97 10.25 6.43 0.78
N TYR A 98 11.25 7.23 1.13
CA TYR A 98 12.51 7.35 0.39
C TYR A 98 13.73 7.16 1.30
N LEU A 99 14.70 6.40 0.83
CA LEU A 99 16.00 6.20 1.49
C LEU A 99 17.10 6.78 0.61
N TYR A 100 17.87 7.73 1.13
CA TYR A 100 18.90 8.42 0.37
C TYR A 100 20.18 7.59 0.29
N GLY A 101 20.59 7.26 -0.93
CA GLY A 101 21.95 6.83 -1.27
C GLY A 101 22.75 7.99 -1.88
N GLU A 102 23.94 7.67 -2.39
CA GLU A 102 24.84 8.67 -2.98
C GLU A 102 24.31 9.21 -4.32
N ASN A 103 23.94 8.30 -5.23
CA ASN A 103 23.56 8.64 -6.62
C ASN A 103 22.09 8.35 -6.94
N PHE A 104 21.34 7.84 -5.96
CA PHE A 104 19.93 7.50 -6.11
C PHE A 104 19.24 7.45 -4.74
N MET A 105 17.91 7.41 -4.76
CA MET A 105 17.06 7.18 -3.61
C MET A 105 16.25 5.91 -3.85
N LEU A 106 16.29 4.99 -2.90
CA LEU A 106 15.37 3.85 -2.88
C LEU A 106 13.98 4.34 -2.53
N MET A 107 12.98 3.62 -3.02
CA MET A 107 11.57 3.93 -2.80
C MET A 107 10.87 2.75 -2.12
N ALA A 108 10.00 3.03 -1.16
CA ALA A 108 9.04 2.03 -0.70
C ALA A 108 8.19 1.53 -1.89
N ASN A 109 7.68 0.31 -1.79
CA ASN A 109 6.95 -0.29 -2.90
C ASN A 109 5.76 0.57 -3.39
N SER A 110 5.53 0.59 -4.69
CA SER A 110 4.47 1.40 -5.32
C SER A 110 3.07 1.07 -4.81
N TYR A 111 2.82 -0.12 -4.30
CA TYR A 111 1.52 -0.52 -3.74
C TYR A 111 1.17 0.15 -2.41
N PHE A 112 2.10 0.89 -1.79
CA PHE A 112 1.79 1.80 -0.69
C PHE A 112 1.23 3.15 -1.16
N ARG A 113 1.31 3.46 -2.45
CA ARG A 113 0.84 4.73 -3.02
C ARG A 113 -0.68 4.71 -3.20
N ARG A 114 -1.27 5.90 -3.31
CA ARG A 114 -2.71 6.06 -3.55
C ARG A 114 -3.14 5.28 -4.80
N GLY A 115 -4.17 4.45 -4.66
CA GLY A 115 -4.70 3.64 -5.76
C GLY A 115 -3.70 2.63 -6.32
N PHE A 116 -2.65 2.27 -5.57
CA PHE A 116 -1.60 1.34 -5.98
C PHE A 116 -0.81 1.79 -7.21
N HIS A 117 -0.95 3.06 -7.60
CA HIS A 117 -0.41 3.57 -8.84
C HIS A 117 0.99 4.14 -8.66
N GLU A 118 1.84 3.82 -9.63
CA GLU A 118 3.26 4.06 -9.58
C GLU A 118 3.63 5.55 -9.69
N ILE A 119 2.71 6.40 -10.16
CA ILE A 119 2.88 7.85 -10.33
C ILE A 119 2.35 8.62 -9.09
N ASN A 120 1.54 7.99 -8.24
CA ASN A 120 0.93 8.70 -7.12
C ASN A 120 1.89 8.85 -5.93
N ASN A 121 1.57 9.75 -5.00
CA ASN A 121 2.36 9.90 -3.78
C ASN A 121 2.02 8.80 -2.75
N TYR A 122 2.91 8.65 -1.75
CA TYR A 122 2.59 7.90 -0.54
C TYR A 122 1.60 8.70 0.28
N ALA A 123 0.38 8.20 0.39
CA ALA A 123 -0.63 8.86 1.17
C ALA A 123 -1.61 7.87 1.81
N PRO A 124 -2.15 8.23 2.98
CA PRO A 124 -1.82 9.43 3.73
C PRO A 124 -0.73 9.20 4.78
N ARG A 125 -0.69 8.07 5.51
CA ARG A 125 0.22 7.98 6.68
C ARG A 125 0.87 6.63 7.00
N PHE A 126 0.50 5.53 6.34
CA PHE A 126 1.11 4.22 6.67
C PHE A 126 2.64 4.26 6.55
N ILE A 127 3.13 4.76 5.41
CA ILE A 127 4.57 4.88 5.16
C ILE A 127 5.23 5.86 6.13
N GLU A 128 4.62 7.01 6.42
CA GLU A 128 5.12 7.97 7.42
C GLU A 128 5.28 7.30 8.80
N LEU A 129 4.25 6.58 9.26
CA LEU A 129 4.29 5.88 10.54
C LEU A 129 5.39 4.82 10.56
N PHE A 130 5.46 4.01 9.51
CA PHE A 130 6.46 2.96 9.38
C PHE A 130 7.88 3.55 9.32
N TRP A 131 8.09 4.67 8.62
CA TRP A 131 9.39 5.32 8.47
C TRP A 131 9.98 5.80 9.79
N ASN A 132 9.09 6.32 10.64
CA ASN A 132 9.40 6.87 11.95
C ASN A 132 9.28 5.82 13.07
N PHE A 133 8.92 4.58 12.72
CA PHE A 133 8.79 3.50 13.68
C PHE A 133 10.15 3.13 14.25
N THR A 134 10.22 3.06 15.58
CA THR A 134 11.41 2.59 16.31
C THR A 134 10.92 1.87 17.55
N ASP A 135 11.15 0.57 17.60
CA ASP A 135 10.84 -0.28 18.74
C ASP A 135 11.84 -1.44 18.76
N ALA A 136 12.56 -1.60 19.87
CA ALA A 136 13.62 -2.61 19.98
C ALA A 136 13.06 -4.04 20.12
N ASP A 137 11.79 -4.18 20.46
CA ASP A 137 11.12 -5.48 20.62
C ASP A 137 10.43 -5.93 19.33
N ILE A 138 10.52 -5.15 18.23
CA ILE A 138 9.85 -5.43 16.96
C ILE A 138 10.85 -5.39 15.79
N ASP A 139 11.04 -6.53 15.15
CA ASP A 139 11.76 -6.64 13.88
C ASP A 139 10.82 -6.23 12.72
N ALA A 140 11.02 -5.00 12.22
CA ALA A 140 10.24 -4.44 11.12
C ALA A 140 10.88 -4.69 9.75
N TYR A 141 10.07 -5.10 8.77
CA TYR A 141 10.49 -5.31 7.40
C TYR A 141 9.52 -4.63 6.42
N ILE A 142 10.04 -4.15 5.30
CA ILE A 142 9.26 -3.46 4.27
C ILE A 142 9.70 -3.87 2.87
N SER A 143 8.78 -3.84 1.92
CA SER A 143 9.07 -4.02 0.50
C SER A 143 9.50 -2.71 -0.13
N LEU A 144 10.50 -2.79 -1.01
CA LEU A 144 10.93 -1.68 -1.85
C LEU A 144 10.35 -1.82 -3.25
N ASP A 145 10.42 -0.73 -4.00
CA ASP A 145 10.23 -0.74 -5.44
C ASP A 145 11.52 -1.23 -6.10
N MET A 146 11.55 -2.52 -6.45
CA MET A 146 12.78 -3.16 -6.95
C MET A 146 13.15 -2.74 -8.37
N ASP A 147 12.18 -2.24 -9.14
CA ASP A 147 12.33 -1.94 -10.57
C ASP A 147 12.56 -0.45 -10.83
N ARG A 148 12.46 0.40 -9.80
CA ARG A 148 12.53 1.86 -9.94
C ARG A 148 13.31 2.51 -8.81
N VAL A 149 14.12 3.50 -9.16
CA VAL A 149 14.78 4.40 -8.21
C VAL A 149 14.64 5.85 -8.64
N ARG A 150 14.65 6.77 -7.67
CA ARG A 150 14.72 8.19 -7.96
C ARG A 150 16.19 8.62 -8.06
N ILE A 151 16.59 9.32 -9.11
CA ILE A 151 18.02 9.68 -9.33
C ILE A 151 18.34 11.12 -8.99
N ASN A 152 17.35 12.02 -9.01
CA ASN A 152 17.55 13.39 -8.57
C ASN A 152 17.51 13.45 -7.03
N VAL A 153 18.67 13.16 -6.43
CA VAL A 153 18.86 13.05 -4.98
C VAL A 153 18.79 14.44 -4.33
N ASN A 154 17.59 14.85 -3.97
CA ASN A 154 17.34 16.15 -3.35
C ASN A 154 16.13 16.07 -2.38
N ASP A 155 15.79 17.19 -1.78
CA ASP A 155 14.74 17.27 -0.76
C ASP A 155 13.40 17.76 -1.32
N LEU A 156 13.26 17.83 -2.65
CA LEU A 156 12.00 18.18 -3.30
C LEU A 156 11.02 17.01 -3.16
N VAL A 157 9.90 17.27 -2.49
CA VAL A 157 8.81 16.31 -2.33
C VAL A 157 7.46 16.98 -2.53
N TYR A 158 6.51 16.20 -3.03
CA TYR A 158 5.11 16.57 -3.03
C TYR A 158 4.52 16.29 -1.63
N MET A 159 3.94 17.29 -0.99
CA MET A 159 3.30 17.14 0.32
C MET A 159 1.79 17.12 0.16
N GLU A 160 1.16 16.03 0.61
CA GLU A 160 -0.29 15.90 0.71
C GLU A 160 -0.69 15.98 2.18
N PHE A 161 -1.54 16.94 2.54
CA PHE A 161 -2.05 17.11 3.91
C PHE A 161 -3.37 16.38 4.14
N ASP A 162 -3.55 15.24 3.46
CA ASP A 162 -4.71 14.39 3.66
C ASP A 162 -4.62 13.73 5.04
N THR A 163 -5.58 14.01 5.91
CA THR A 163 -5.62 13.43 7.25
C THR A 163 -6.46 12.15 7.27
N TRP A 164 -5.87 11.10 7.80
CA TRP A 164 -6.57 9.90 8.23
C TRP A 164 -6.11 9.59 9.65
N TYR A 165 -7.07 9.30 10.52
CA TYR A 165 -6.80 8.86 11.87
C TYR A 165 -6.90 7.33 11.94
N GLY A 166 -6.19 6.71 12.87
CA GLY A 166 -6.40 5.30 13.18
C GLY A 166 -7.64 5.14 14.03
N ALA A 167 -8.31 3.99 13.94
CA ALA A 167 -9.38 3.67 14.86
C ALA A 167 -8.81 3.47 16.27
N GLN A 168 -9.61 3.78 17.29
CA GLN A 168 -9.33 3.37 18.66
C GLN A 168 -9.90 1.97 18.87
N PHE A 169 -9.10 1.08 19.45
CA PHE A 169 -9.54 -0.26 19.77
C PHE A 169 -9.05 -0.65 21.16
N ASN A 170 -9.99 -0.91 22.06
CA ASN A 170 -9.71 -1.25 23.45
C ASN A 170 -10.25 -2.64 23.83
N ASN A 171 -10.65 -3.44 22.84
CA ASN A 171 -11.14 -4.78 23.08
C ASN A 171 -10.00 -5.71 23.49
N LYS A 172 -10.29 -6.58 24.45
CA LYS A 172 -9.43 -7.68 24.83
C LYS A 172 -9.44 -8.72 23.72
N ILE A 173 -8.31 -8.85 23.01
CA ILE A 173 -8.22 -9.71 21.81
C ILE A 173 -8.63 -11.15 22.14
N ASP A 174 -8.25 -11.67 23.31
CA ASP A 174 -8.62 -12.99 23.80
C ASP A 174 -10.14 -13.22 23.89
N LEU A 175 -10.93 -12.17 24.13
CA LEU A 175 -12.39 -12.26 24.27
C LEU A 175 -13.16 -12.13 22.94
N ILE A 176 -12.52 -11.72 21.85
CA ILE A 176 -13.20 -11.58 20.54
C ILE A 176 -13.66 -12.96 20.04
N PRO A 177 -14.93 -13.19 19.69
CA PRO A 177 -15.33 -14.51 19.22
C PRO A 177 -14.67 -14.87 17.88
N ASP A 178 -14.33 -16.15 17.71
CA ASP A 178 -13.98 -16.70 16.41
C ASP A 178 -15.15 -16.56 15.45
N GLY A 179 -14.88 -16.24 14.19
CA GLY A 179 -15.92 -16.01 13.20
C GLY A 179 -15.46 -15.18 12.03
N VAL A 180 -16.41 -14.90 11.14
CA VAL A 180 -16.20 -14.06 9.96
C VAL A 180 -17.19 -12.90 10.02
N VAL A 181 -16.69 -11.71 9.74
CA VAL A 181 -17.48 -10.49 9.57
C VAL A 181 -17.24 -9.98 8.15
N LYS A 182 -18.29 -9.50 7.48
CA LYS A 182 -18.19 -8.89 6.16
C LYS A 182 -18.95 -7.58 6.18
N LEU A 183 -18.21 -6.48 6.20
CA LEU A 183 -18.75 -5.13 6.19
C LEU A 183 -18.82 -4.64 4.75
N ARG A 184 -19.86 -3.86 4.44
CA ARG A 184 -20.05 -3.20 3.15
C ARG A 184 -20.50 -1.77 3.39
N PRO A 185 -20.18 -0.83 2.48
CA PRO A 185 -20.79 0.48 2.53
C PRO A 185 -22.34 0.37 2.46
N PRO A 186 -23.07 1.39 2.96
CA PRO A 186 -24.52 1.40 2.89
C PRO A 186 -25.06 1.21 1.47
N MET A 187 -26.08 0.35 1.31
CA MET A 187 -26.61 -0.05 0.01
C MET A 187 -27.35 1.06 -0.73
N ASP A 188 -27.78 2.09 0.00
CA ASP A 188 -28.46 3.28 -0.52
C ASP A 188 -27.51 4.25 -1.22
N LEU A 189 -26.19 4.07 -1.09
CA LEU A 189 -25.20 4.95 -1.71
C LEU A 189 -24.94 4.61 -3.18
N GLU A 190 -25.01 5.62 -4.03
CA GLU A 190 -24.53 5.54 -5.41
C GLU A 190 -23.01 5.32 -5.51
N SER A 191 -22.55 4.78 -6.65
CA SER A 191 -21.13 4.49 -6.91
C SER A 191 -20.21 5.68 -6.70
N HIS A 192 -20.65 6.89 -7.02
CA HIS A 192 -19.84 8.08 -6.85
C HIS A 192 -19.62 8.41 -5.35
N HIS A 193 -20.63 8.21 -4.49
CA HIS A 193 -20.48 8.31 -3.04
C HIS A 193 -19.47 7.28 -2.50
N ILE A 194 -19.54 6.02 -2.98
CA ILE A 194 -18.58 4.97 -2.63
C ILE A 194 -17.15 5.35 -3.04
N SER A 195 -17.00 5.90 -4.24
CA SER A 195 -15.71 6.35 -4.76
C SER A 195 -15.10 7.46 -3.89
N PHE A 196 -15.89 8.49 -3.55
CA PHE A 196 -15.41 9.64 -2.79
C PHE A 196 -15.16 9.35 -1.31
N PHE A 197 -16.14 8.75 -0.63
CA PHE A 197 -16.16 8.62 0.83
C PHE A 197 -15.63 7.28 1.35
N PHE A 198 -15.68 6.23 0.53
CA PHE A 198 -15.17 4.89 0.89
C PHE A 198 -13.93 4.49 0.06
N LYS A 199 -13.39 5.41 -0.76
CA LYS A 199 -12.23 5.16 -1.65
C LYS A 199 -12.37 3.86 -2.42
N ASN A 200 -13.53 3.70 -3.06
CA ASN A 200 -13.88 2.50 -3.83
C ASN A 200 -13.85 1.21 -3.00
N ALA A 201 -13.98 1.24 -1.67
CA ALA A 201 -14.13 0.01 -0.90
C ALA A 201 -15.47 -0.65 -1.23
N TYR A 202 -15.41 -1.91 -1.66
CA TYR A 202 -16.58 -2.76 -1.89
C TYR A 202 -16.96 -3.52 -0.61
N SER A 203 -15.98 -4.14 0.03
CA SER A 203 -16.17 -4.80 1.33
C SER A 203 -14.89 -4.84 2.13
N LEU A 204 -15.05 -4.94 3.45
CA LEU A 204 -13.99 -5.34 4.37
C LEU A 204 -14.40 -6.68 4.99
N ASP A 205 -13.77 -7.74 4.52
CA ASP A 205 -13.94 -9.07 5.08
C ASP A 205 -12.94 -9.22 6.22
N ILE A 206 -13.37 -9.78 7.35
CA ILE A 206 -12.53 -10.02 8.54
C ILE A 206 -12.79 -11.42 9.07
N LYS A 207 -11.75 -12.08 9.55
CA LYS A 207 -11.84 -13.39 10.19
C LYS A 207 -10.98 -13.45 11.45
N TRP A 208 -11.56 -13.99 12.51
CA TRP A 208 -10.85 -14.48 13.68
C TRP A 208 -10.92 -16.00 13.73
N ALA A 209 -9.79 -16.63 14.05
CA ALA A 209 -9.73 -18.06 14.31
C ALA A 209 -8.67 -18.37 15.37
N THR A 210 -9.01 -19.22 16.32
CA THR A 210 -8.13 -19.61 17.41
C THR A 210 -7.67 -21.06 17.24
N LYS A 211 -6.35 -21.28 17.32
CA LYS A 211 -5.75 -22.62 17.30
C LYS A 211 -4.49 -22.64 18.15
N ASP A 212 -4.34 -23.66 18.99
CA ASP A 212 -3.14 -23.89 19.81
C ASP A 212 -2.70 -22.63 20.61
N ASN A 213 -3.67 -21.98 21.26
CA ASN A 213 -3.51 -20.74 22.03
C ASN A 213 -3.07 -19.49 21.24
N ILE A 214 -3.05 -19.59 19.91
CA ILE A 214 -2.81 -18.48 19.00
C ILE A 214 -4.12 -18.08 18.35
N LYS A 215 -4.44 -16.80 18.50
CA LYS A 215 -5.61 -16.19 17.89
C LYS A 215 -5.19 -15.42 16.65
N SER A 216 -5.58 -15.91 15.49
CA SER A 216 -5.27 -15.32 14.19
C SER A 216 -6.33 -14.33 13.76
N PHE A 217 -5.89 -13.16 13.30
CA PHE A 217 -6.69 -12.15 12.62
C PHE A 217 -6.34 -12.13 11.14
N GLN A 218 -7.35 -12.10 10.29
CA GLN A 218 -7.19 -11.87 8.85
C GLN A 218 -8.17 -10.81 8.40
N ALA A 219 -7.76 -9.92 7.51
CA ALA A 219 -8.64 -8.94 6.89
C ALA A 219 -8.34 -8.75 5.40
N GLU A 220 -9.38 -8.66 4.58
CA GLU A 220 -9.29 -8.39 3.14
C GLU A 220 -10.15 -7.18 2.78
N GLU A 221 -9.52 -6.12 2.26
CA GLU A 221 -10.22 -4.98 1.66
C GLU A 221 -10.38 -5.21 0.16
N PHE A 222 -11.61 -5.50 -0.26
CA PHE A 222 -11.99 -5.52 -1.66
C PHE A 222 -12.28 -4.10 -2.11
N LYS A 223 -11.68 -3.70 -3.23
CA LYS A 223 -12.10 -2.50 -3.96
C LYS A 223 -13.22 -2.85 -4.95
N THR A 224 -13.93 -1.85 -5.47
CA THR A 224 -14.87 -2.01 -6.58
C THR A 224 -14.13 -2.44 -7.85
N GLU A 225 -14.87 -2.94 -8.84
CA GLU A 225 -14.32 -3.41 -10.11
C GLU A 225 -13.66 -2.31 -10.97
N GLU A 226 -13.80 -1.04 -10.58
CA GLU A 226 -13.12 0.09 -11.22
C GLU A 226 -11.63 0.17 -10.86
N VAL A 227 -11.23 -0.44 -9.73
CA VAL A 227 -9.83 -0.43 -9.28
C VAL A 227 -9.12 -1.66 -9.80
N LYS A 228 -8.21 -1.45 -10.75
CA LYS A 228 -7.44 -2.47 -11.43
C LYS A 228 -5.97 -2.07 -11.48
N ILE A 229 -5.10 -3.06 -11.49
CA ILE A 229 -3.66 -2.88 -11.70
C ILE A 229 -3.15 -3.86 -12.74
N GLU A 230 -2.22 -3.40 -13.56
CA GLU A 230 -1.53 -4.27 -14.51
C GLU A 230 -0.21 -4.76 -13.89
N LYS A 231 0.07 -6.06 -14.04
CA LYS A 231 1.34 -6.66 -13.65
C LYS A 231 1.73 -7.69 -14.69
N ASN A 232 2.90 -7.50 -15.31
CA ASN A 232 3.41 -8.38 -16.38
C ASN A 232 2.40 -8.58 -17.53
N GLY A 233 1.68 -7.52 -17.92
CA GLY A 233 0.66 -7.56 -18.98
C GLY A 233 -0.65 -8.26 -18.59
N ILE A 234 -0.83 -8.60 -17.31
CA ILE A 234 -2.07 -9.20 -16.79
C ILE A 234 -2.76 -8.18 -15.88
N GLU A 235 -4.05 -7.99 -16.09
CA GLU A 235 -4.88 -7.14 -15.25
C GLU A 235 -5.38 -7.91 -14.02
N TYR A 236 -5.24 -7.27 -12.85
CA TYR A 236 -5.64 -7.82 -11.56
C TYR A 236 -6.50 -6.83 -10.79
N TYR A 237 -7.36 -7.38 -9.93
CA TYR A 237 -8.10 -6.67 -8.91
C TYR A 237 -7.30 -6.75 -7.60
N PRO A 238 -6.71 -5.63 -7.14
CA PRO A 238 -5.89 -5.63 -5.94
C PRO A 238 -6.77 -5.69 -4.69
N VAL A 239 -6.39 -6.54 -3.75
CA VAL A 239 -7.00 -6.65 -2.43
C VAL A 239 -5.93 -6.46 -1.38
N ARG A 240 -6.10 -5.48 -0.48
CA ARG A 240 -5.21 -5.34 0.67
C ARG A 240 -5.52 -6.46 1.66
N TYR A 241 -4.50 -7.13 2.12
CA TYR A 241 -4.59 -8.23 3.07
C TYR A 241 -3.77 -7.92 4.32
N ILE A 242 -4.33 -8.21 5.49
CA ILE A 242 -3.60 -8.22 6.77
C ILE A 242 -3.70 -9.62 7.37
N HIS A 243 -2.60 -10.10 7.94
CA HIS A 243 -2.57 -11.25 8.86
C HIS A 243 -1.87 -10.87 10.15
N ALA A 244 -2.42 -11.30 11.28
CA ALA A 244 -1.76 -11.13 12.58
C ALA A 244 -2.02 -12.34 13.50
N GLU A 245 -1.05 -12.65 14.35
CA GLU A 245 -1.12 -13.76 15.30
C GLU A 245 -0.96 -13.26 16.73
N TYR A 246 -2.04 -13.26 17.49
CA TYR A 246 -2.08 -12.90 18.89
C TYR A 246 -1.80 -14.12 19.76
N ASP A 247 -0.77 -14.04 20.60
CA ASP A 247 -0.48 -15.05 21.61
C ASP A 247 -1.32 -14.75 22.86
N ILE A 248 -2.31 -15.61 23.13
CA ILE A 248 -3.28 -15.38 24.21
C ILE A 248 -2.60 -15.40 25.59
N GLU A 249 -1.61 -16.27 25.77
CA GLU A 249 -0.86 -16.36 27.03
C GLU A 249 0.01 -15.13 27.27
N LYS A 250 0.66 -14.64 26.21
CA LYS A 250 1.60 -13.52 26.34
C LYS A 250 0.94 -12.15 26.23
N GLY A 251 -0.24 -12.05 25.64
CA GLY A 251 -1.02 -10.82 25.55
C GLY A 251 -0.57 -9.83 24.47
N TYR A 252 0.10 -10.31 23.41
CA TYR A 252 0.57 -9.47 22.31
C TYR A 252 0.55 -10.22 20.96
N PHE A 253 0.60 -9.47 19.86
CA PHE A 253 0.77 -10.05 18.53
C PHE A 253 2.24 -10.41 18.30
N ARG A 254 2.53 -11.69 18.09
CA ARG A 254 3.90 -12.17 17.81
C ARG A 254 4.33 -11.96 16.35
N HIS A 255 3.34 -11.76 15.48
CA HIS A 255 3.49 -11.60 14.05
C HIS A 255 2.35 -10.74 13.53
N PHE A 256 2.68 -9.76 12.69
CA PHE A 256 1.74 -8.89 12.02
C PHE A 256 2.31 -8.53 10.64
N ASP A 257 1.57 -8.83 9.58
CA ASP A 257 1.99 -8.52 8.23
C ASP A 257 0.85 -7.98 7.38
N GLY A 258 1.24 -7.37 6.26
CA GLY A 258 0.30 -6.95 5.24
C GLY A 258 0.83 -7.22 3.84
N ALA A 259 -0.08 -7.52 2.93
CA ALA A 259 0.19 -7.91 1.56
C ALA A 259 -0.86 -7.32 0.60
N ILE A 260 -0.58 -7.44 -0.69
CA ILE A 260 -1.57 -7.29 -1.75
C ILE A 260 -1.82 -8.66 -2.38
N HIS A 261 -3.07 -9.05 -2.46
CA HIS A 261 -3.55 -10.17 -3.26
C HIS A 261 -3.96 -9.67 -4.65
N PHE A 262 -3.51 -10.36 -5.69
CA PHE A 262 -3.73 -10.02 -7.09
C PHE A 262 -4.71 -11.02 -7.70
N TYR A 263 -5.99 -10.71 -7.60
CA TYR A 263 -7.03 -11.58 -8.13
C TYR A 263 -7.23 -11.33 -9.62
N THR A 264 -7.23 -12.38 -10.43
CA THR A 264 -7.79 -12.28 -11.78
C THR A 264 -9.29 -12.00 -11.67
N GLU A 265 -9.91 -11.53 -12.74
CA GLU A 265 -11.35 -11.23 -12.76
C GLU A 265 -12.21 -12.40 -12.22
N SER A 266 -11.92 -13.62 -12.67
CA SER A 266 -12.66 -14.81 -12.25
C SER A 266 -12.50 -15.12 -10.77
N GLU A 267 -11.30 -14.92 -10.21
CA GLU A 267 -11.04 -15.17 -8.79
C GLU A 267 -11.60 -14.05 -7.92
N TYR A 268 -11.54 -12.81 -8.38
CA TYR A 268 -12.06 -11.62 -7.70
C TYR A 268 -13.55 -11.79 -7.44
N TYR A 269 -14.37 -12.04 -8.47
CA TYR A 269 -15.81 -12.21 -8.28
C TYR A 269 -16.13 -13.41 -7.39
N ARG A 270 -15.41 -14.53 -7.54
CA ARG A 270 -15.60 -15.72 -6.68
C ARG A 270 -15.28 -15.45 -5.21
N ARG A 271 -14.18 -14.75 -4.91
CA ARG A 271 -13.77 -14.46 -3.52
C ARG A 271 -14.59 -13.32 -2.91
N ARG A 272 -14.84 -12.26 -3.68
CA ARG A 272 -15.62 -11.08 -3.26
C ARG A 272 -17.06 -11.44 -2.90
N ASP A 273 -17.68 -12.34 -3.65
CA ASP A 273 -19.07 -12.74 -3.44
C ASP A 273 -19.21 -13.96 -2.50
N SER A 274 -18.10 -14.36 -1.86
CA SER A 274 -18.05 -15.39 -0.81
C SER A 274 -17.48 -14.86 0.51
N ASP A 275 -17.38 -15.74 1.51
CA ASP A 275 -16.77 -15.47 2.82
C ASP A 275 -15.35 -16.08 2.91
N PHE A 276 -14.58 -15.72 3.95
CA PHE A 276 -13.25 -16.29 4.21
C PHE A 276 -13.22 -17.82 4.35
N ASN A 277 -14.37 -18.48 4.54
CA ASN A 277 -14.45 -19.93 4.61
C ASN A 277 -14.66 -20.57 3.24
N TYR A 278 -14.67 -19.81 2.14
CA TYR A 278 -14.85 -20.32 0.78
C TYR A 278 -13.92 -21.50 0.46
N ASN A 279 -12.62 -21.35 0.73
CA ASN A 279 -11.62 -22.39 0.45
C ASN A 279 -11.77 -23.63 1.35
N ASN A 280 -12.41 -23.51 2.52
CA ASN A 280 -12.72 -24.65 3.38
C ASN A 280 -14.01 -25.36 2.96
N LYS A 281 -14.93 -24.65 2.28
CA LYS A 281 -16.26 -25.12 1.88
C LYS A 281 -16.29 -25.68 0.45
N ASN A 282 -15.33 -25.31 -0.41
CA ASN A 282 -15.33 -25.66 -1.83
C ASN A 282 -14.03 -26.37 -2.23
N GLN A 283 -14.12 -27.36 -3.14
CA GLN A 283 -12.95 -28.09 -3.68
C GLN A 283 -12.03 -27.23 -4.56
N GLY A 284 -12.51 -26.05 -5.02
CA GLY A 284 -11.73 -25.13 -5.84
C GLY A 284 -11.01 -24.08 -4.99
N HIS A 285 -9.82 -24.40 -4.47
CA HIS A 285 -8.96 -23.44 -3.78
C HIS A 285 -8.62 -22.25 -4.68
N ILE A 286 -8.96 -21.04 -4.24
CA ILE A 286 -8.45 -19.82 -4.86
C ILE A 286 -7.06 -19.56 -4.29
N LYS A 287 -6.03 -19.81 -5.10
CA LYS A 287 -4.63 -19.47 -4.80
C LYS A 287 -4.22 -18.31 -5.68
N THR A 288 -4.41 -17.11 -5.15
CA THR A 288 -4.04 -15.86 -5.82
C THR A 288 -2.54 -15.58 -5.67
N LEU A 289 -1.98 -14.84 -6.62
CA LEU A 289 -0.67 -14.22 -6.46
C LEU A 289 -0.73 -13.26 -5.28
N SER A 290 0.27 -13.32 -4.40
CA SER A 290 0.37 -12.44 -3.23
C SER A 290 1.76 -11.81 -3.19
N GLN A 291 1.81 -10.53 -2.85
CA GLN A 291 3.07 -9.82 -2.59
C GLN A 291 3.00 -9.20 -1.21
N LYS A 292 3.88 -9.65 -0.31
CA LYS A 292 4.00 -9.05 1.01
C LYS A 292 4.57 -7.64 0.89
N LEU A 293 4.03 -6.73 1.69
CA LEU A 293 4.41 -5.33 1.70
C LEU A 293 5.19 -4.94 2.94
N PHE A 294 4.79 -5.46 4.10
CA PHE A 294 5.50 -5.25 5.35
C PHE A 294 5.28 -6.42 6.27
N LYS A 295 6.13 -6.54 7.29
CA LYS A 295 5.85 -7.33 8.49
C LYS A 295 6.52 -6.72 9.71
N MET A 296 5.96 -7.03 10.86
CA MET A 296 6.44 -6.71 12.19
C MET A 296 6.39 -8.02 12.98
N ASN A 297 7.56 -8.53 13.38
CA ASN A 297 7.66 -9.70 14.25
C ASN A 297 8.16 -9.25 15.62
N GLY A 298 7.78 -9.95 16.69
CA GLY A 298 8.22 -9.59 18.04
C GLY A 298 7.04 -9.24 18.94
N ILE A 299 7.16 -8.21 19.77
CA ILE A 299 6.12 -7.82 20.73
C ILE A 299 5.27 -6.69 20.15
N VAL A 300 4.35 -7.02 19.24
CA VAL A 300 3.43 -6.03 18.67
C VAL A 300 2.22 -5.87 19.59
N ASP A 301 2.13 -4.74 20.28
CA ASP A 301 0.97 -4.46 21.14
C ASP A 301 -0.32 -4.20 20.33
N VAL A 302 -1.46 -4.25 21.01
CA VAL A 302 -2.78 -4.07 20.38
C VAL A 302 -2.91 -2.70 19.72
N ASN A 303 -2.39 -1.64 20.35
CA ASN A 303 -2.47 -0.28 19.83
C ASN A 303 -1.69 -0.13 18.51
N THR A 304 -0.49 -0.70 18.44
CA THR A 304 0.36 -0.73 17.26
C THR A 304 -0.34 -1.49 16.15
N TRP A 305 -0.80 -2.71 16.42
CA TRP A 305 -1.55 -3.51 15.44
C TRP A 305 -2.79 -2.77 14.90
N THR A 306 -3.64 -2.20 15.77
CA THR A 306 -4.83 -1.45 15.35
C THR A 306 -4.45 -0.24 14.53
N LYS A 307 -3.50 0.58 15.00
CA LYS A 307 -3.05 1.79 14.31
C LYS A 307 -2.56 1.48 12.91
N TYR A 308 -1.62 0.54 12.76
CA TYR A 308 -1.08 0.19 11.46
C TYR A 308 -2.12 -0.50 10.57
N SER A 309 -3.05 -1.29 11.12
CA SER A 309 -4.16 -1.86 10.36
C SER A 309 -5.07 -0.76 9.79
N SER A 310 -5.48 0.21 10.60
CA SER A 310 -6.29 1.36 10.15
C SER A 310 -5.58 2.19 9.09
N HIS A 311 -4.27 2.39 9.21
CA HIS A 311 -3.49 3.13 8.22
C HIS A 311 -3.18 2.31 6.96
N PHE A 312 -3.11 0.99 7.04
CA PHE A 312 -2.96 0.16 5.85
C PHE A 312 -4.25 0.17 5.01
N PHE A 313 -5.41 0.11 5.66
CA PHE A 313 -6.73 0.27 5.04
C PHE A 313 -7.18 1.73 4.90
N THR A 314 -6.24 2.67 4.72
CA THR A 314 -6.62 4.08 4.73
C THR A 314 -7.66 4.41 3.65
N GLY A 315 -8.65 5.21 4.05
CA GLY A 315 -9.70 5.77 3.21
C GLY A 315 -10.94 4.89 3.18
N ASN A 316 -10.94 3.79 3.92
CA ASN A 316 -12.05 2.88 4.05
C ASN A 316 -12.68 2.98 5.44
N PRO A 317 -13.80 3.70 5.60
CA PRO A 317 -14.50 3.84 6.87
C PRO A 317 -14.93 2.51 7.51
N LEU A 318 -15.02 1.42 6.76
CA LEU A 318 -15.38 0.10 7.30
C LEU A 318 -14.38 -0.40 8.33
N VAL A 319 -13.10 0.04 8.27
CA VAL A 319 -12.11 -0.31 9.29
C VAL A 319 -12.46 0.30 10.65
N PHE A 320 -13.04 1.50 10.66
CA PHE A 320 -13.55 2.12 11.88
C PHE A 320 -14.83 1.47 12.36
N GLU A 321 -15.76 1.17 11.45
CA GLU A 321 -16.97 0.42 11.80
C GLU A 321 -16.61 -0.90 12.50
N TYR A 322 -15.58 -1.58 12.03
CA TYR A 322 -15.10 -2.80 12.65
C TYR A 322 -14.54 -2.60 14.07
N PHE A 323 -13.64 -1.62 14.25
CA PHE A 323 -12.96 -1.43 15.53
C PHE A 323 -13.81 -0.68 16.56
N GLU A 324 -14.59 0.31 16.13
CA GLU A 324 -15.34 1.22 17.00
C GLU A 324 -16.86 1.00 16.98
N GLY A 325 -17.37 0.18 16.07
CA GLY A 325 -18.82 -0.04 15.90
C GLY A 325 -19.56 1.11 15.20
N LYS A 326 -18.83 2.11 14.69
CA LYS A 326 -19.37 3.25 13.94
C LYS A 326 -18.37 3.78 12.91
N TYR A 327 -18.86 4.52 11.92
CA TYR A 327 -17.98 5.32 11.05
C TYR A 327 -17.41 6.54 11.79
N PRO A 328 -16.33 7.15 11.26
CA PRO A 328 -15.91 8.47 11.71
C PRO A 328 -17.07 9.47 11.66
N ASP A 329 -17.14 10.38 12.63
CA ASP A 329 -18.28 11.30 12.78
C ASP A 329 -18.52 12.13 11.50
N ASN A 330 -17.44 12.58 10.84
CA ASN A 330 -17.54 13.31 9.57
C ASN A 330 -18.15 12.48 8.43
N ILE A 331 -17.97 11.14 8.43
CA ILE A 331 -18.60 10.26 7.44
C ILE A 331 -20.08 10.13 7.77
N ASN A 332 -20.45 9.94 9.03
CA ASN A 332 -21.86 9.88 9.43
C ASN A 332 -22.63 11.16 9.03
N GLU A 333 -22.06 12.34 9.31
CA GLU A 333 -22.65 13.62 8.92
C GLU A 333 -22.84 13.77 7.40
N ILE A 334 -21.89 13.26 6.60
CA ILE A 334 -21.99 13.27 5.14
C ILE A 334 -23.11 12.34 4.67
N LEU A 335 -23.21 11.14 5.24
CA LEU A 335 -24.24 10.17 4.89
C LEU A 335 -25.65 10.68 5.21
N GLU A 336 -25.81 11.35 6.36
CA GLU A 336 -27.07 12.02 6.70
C GLU A 336 -27.46 13.09 5.68
N LYS A 337 -26.50 13.92 5.26
CA LYS A 337 -26.76 14.97 4.25
C LYS A 337 -27.16 14.37 2.90
N ILE A 338 -26.45 13.35 2.43
CA ILE A 338 -26.78 12.67 1.16
C ILE A 338 -28.23 12.20 1.18
N ARG A 339 -28.63 11.49 2.23
CA ARG A 339 -30.00 10.97 2.39
C ARG A 339 -31.06 12.06 2.43
N LEU A 340 -30.77 13.21 3.02
CA LEU A 340 -31.66 14.37 3.03
C LEU A 340 -31.76 15.09 1.67
N THR A 341 -30.81 14.86 0.76
CA THR A 341 -30.81 15.49 -0.58
C THR A 341 -31.44 14.58 -1.64
N ASP A 342 -31.47 13.27 -1.38
CA ASP A 342 -32.07 12.25 -2.23
C ASP A 342 -33.57 11.97 -1.90
N GLU A 343 -34.09 12.53 -0.79
CA GLU A 343 -35.53 12.67 -0.46
C GLU A 343 -36.14 13.92 -1.10
#